data_AF-A0A7S4W8H2-F1
#
_entry.id   AF-A0A7S4W8H2-F1
#
_cell.length_a   1.000
_cell.length_b   1.000
_cell.length_c   1.000
_cell.angle_alpha   90.00
_cell.angle_beta   90.00
_cell.angle_gamma   90.00
#
_symmetry.space_group_name_H-M   'P 1'
#
loop_
_entity.id
_entity.type
_entity.pdbx_description
1 polymer ?
#
loop_
_entity_poly.entity_id
_entity_poly.type
_entity_poly.pdbx_seq_one_letter_code
_entity_poly.pdbx_strand_id
1 'polypeptide(L)'
;GEITAAREELDTRYSALQGELQELYAQANRDSAVFHAANDQQTVVSLADVVMAYQANQMHVFAKIGTFFAKLGEFLTAEPREANTEGGIFPAIFGTVMMVLLMSVFVTPFGVVAAVYLREYARQGIVTRTIRIAVNNLAGVPSIVYGVF
;
A
#
# COMPACT_ATOMS: atom_id res chain seq x y z
N GLY A 1 -7.10 10.11 38.47
CA GLY A 1 -6.64 8.71 38.29
C GLY A 1 -5.47 8.75 37.35
N GLU A 2 -4.52 7.82 37.45
CA GLU A 2 -3.30 7.81 36.62
C GLU A 2 -3.61 7.89 35.10
N ILE A 3 -4.73 7.31 34.67
CA ILE A 3 -5.22 7.37 33.29
C ILE A 3 -5.62 8.80 32.86
N THR A 4 -6.17 9.61 33.77
CA THR A 4 -6.57 10.99 33.45
C THR A 4 -5.35 11.90 33.29
N ALA A 5 -4.34 11.73 34.15
CA ALA A 5 -3.08 12.48 34.06
C ALA A 5 -2.29 12.11 32.78
N ALA A 6 -2.23 10.83 32.43
CA ALA A 6 -1.59 10.39 31.18
C ALA A 6 -2.29 10.92 29.93
N ARG A 7 -3.63 11.08 29.96
CA ARG A 7 -4.38 11.71 28.86
C ARG A 7 -4.08 13.20 28.73
N GLU A 8 -4.04 13.94 29.83
CA GLU A 8 -3.69 15.37 29.80
C GLU A 8 -2.26 15.60 29.27
N GLU A 9 -1.30 14.75 29.65
CA GLU A 9 0.06 14.81 29.12
C GLU A 9 0.11 14.54 27.60
N LEU A 10 -0.62 13.52 27.14
CA LEU A 10 -0.75 13.19 25.71
C LEU A 10 -1.42 14.32 24.92
N ASP A 11 -2.50 14.90 25.44
CA ASP A 11 -3.24 15.99 24.80
C ASP A 11 -2.39 17.27 24.70
N THR A 12 -1.60 17.54 25.74
CA THR A 12 -0.64 18.66 25.75
C THR A 12 0.44 18.45 24.70
N ARG A 13 1.00 17.23 24.61
CA ARG A 13 2.03 16.88 23.62
C ARG A 13 1.48 16.91 22.19
N TYR A 14 0.27 16.41 21.99
CA TYR A 14 -0.41 16.45 20.70
C TYR A 14 -0.65 17.89 20.24
N SER A 15 -1.13 18.75 21.15
CA SER A 15 -1.36 20.16 20.87
C SER A 15 -0.07 20.91 20.53
N ALA A 16 1.03 20.62 21.25
CA ALA A 16 2.35 21.17 20.95
C ALA A 16 2.86 20.73 19.57
N LEU A 17 2.77 19.43 19.25
CA LEU A 17 3.13 18.88 17.94
C LEU A 17 2.30 19.47 16.81
N GLN A 18 1.00 19.71 17.05
CA GLN A 18 0.10 20.30 16.06
C GLN A 18 0.46 21.75 15.75
N GLY A 19 0.85 22.52 16.77
CA GLY A 19 1.38 23.88 16.59
C GLY A 19 2.68 23.91 15.79
N GLU A 20 3.62 23.02 16.11
CA GLU A 20 4.89 22.87 15.38
C GLU A 20 4.64 22.48 13.91
N LEU A 21 3.77 21.52 13.65
CA LEU A 21 3.38 21.14 12.28
C LEU A 21 2.81 22.33 11.50
N GLN A 22 1.92 23.11 12.12
CA GLN A 22 1.30 24.25 11.46
C GLN A 22 2.33 25.33 11.10
N GLU A 23 3.31 25.56 11.98
CA GLU A 23 4.43 26.46 11.72
C GLU A 23 5.33 25.94 10.59
N LEU A 24 5.68 24.65 10.60
CA LEU A 24 6.44 24.02 9.51
C LEU A 24 5.71 24.12 8.16
N TYR A 25 4.41 23.86 8.11
CA TYR A 25 3.62 23.99 6.88
C TYR A 25 3.58 25.46 6.39
N ALA A 26 3.46 26.42 7.31
CA ALA A 26 3.51 27.84 6.96
C ALA A 26 4.88 28.26 6.42
N GLN A 27 5.97 27.72 6.97
CA GLN A 27 7.33 27.94 6.46
C GLN A 27 7.55 27.28 5.10
N ALA A 28 7.08 26.05 4.90
CA ALA A 28 7.20 25.30 3.65
C ALA A 28 6.43 25.95 2.50
N ASN A 29 5.22 26.46 2.76
CA ASN A 29 4.38 27.13 1.75
C ASN A 29 4.70 28.61 1.52
N ARG A 30 5.71 29.16 2.22
CA ARG A 30 6.09 30.58 2.07
C ARG A 30 6.62 30.88 0.67
N ASP A 31 7.32 29.93 0.07
CA ASP A 31 8.09 30.14 -1.15
C ASP A 31 7.37 29.42 -2.32
N SER A 32 6.88 30.20 -3.30
CA SER A 32 6.17 29.68 -4.48
C SER A 32 6.87 30.16 -5.75
N ALA A 33 6.91 29.31 -6.77
CA ALA A 33 7.46 29.65 -8.08
C ALA A 33 6.35 29.79 -9.12
N VAL A 34 6.38 30.88 -9.89
CA VAL A 34 5.44 31.11 -10.99
C VAL A 34 6.05 30.53 -12.26
N PHE A 35 5.40 29.52 -12.84
CA PHE A 35 5.79 28.92 -14.11
C PHE A 35 4.86 29.42 -15.21
N HIS A 36 5.44 29.82 -16.34
CA HIS A 36 4.70 30.14 -17.56
C HIS A 36 4.62 28.88 -18.44
N ALA A 37 3.43 28.34 -18.60
CA ALA A 37 3.18 27.21 -19.50
C ALA A 37 3.21 27.68 -20.96
N ALA A 38 3.41 26.74 -21.90
CA ALA A 38 3.54 27.03 -23.33
C ALA A 38 2.29 27.66 -23.98
N ASN A 39 1.18 27.74 -23.25
CA ASN A 39 -0.08 28.39 -23.61
C ASN A 39 -0.25 29.78 -22.95
N ASP A 40 0.85 30.40 -22.48
CA ASP A 40 0.87 31.66 -21.71
C ASP A 40 0.10 31.62 -20.38
N GLN A 41 -0.32 30.44 -19.92
CA GLN A 41 -0.98 30.27 -18.64
C GLN A 41 0.05 30.28 -17.50
N GLN A 42 -0.19 31.11 -16.49
CA GLN A 42 0.61 31.11 -15.28
C GLN A 42 0.11 30.01 -14.34
N THR A 43 1.00 29.07 -14.03
CA THR A 43 0.77 28.06 -12.99
C THR A 43 1.69 28.38 -11.83
N VAL A 44 1.10 28.76 -10.69
CA VAL A 44 1.83 28.92 -9.44
C VAL A 44 2.00 27.52 -8.85
N VAL A 45 3.24 27.08 -8.68
CA VAL A 45 3.56 25.79 -8.05
C VAL A 45 4.29 26.11 -6.76
N SER A 46 3.77 25.59 -5.64
CA SER A 46 4.44 25.71 -4.35
C SER A 46 5.77 24.97 -4.41
N LEU A 47 6.85 25.58 -3.90
CA LEU A 47 8.15 24.87 -3.84
C LEU A 47 8.07 23.65 -2.91
N ALA A 48 7.12 23.64 -1.97
CA ALA A 48 6.82 22.49 -1.14
C ALA A 48 6.33 21.27 -1.95
N ASP A 49 5.64 21.50 -3.07
CA ASP A 49 5.08 20.46 -3.93
C ASP A 49 6.09 19.96 -4.99
N VAL A 50 7.20 20.68 -5.17
CA VAL A 50 8.25 20.28 -6.12
C VAL A 50 9.11 19.21 -5.49
N VAL A 51 8.71 17.95 -5.67
CA VAL A 51 9.49 16.81 -5.18
C VAL A 51 10.83 16.72 -5.92
N MET A 52 10.83 16.85 -7.26
CA MET A 52 12.03 16.77 -8.09
C MET A 52 11.91 17.56 -9.41
N ALA A 53 13.01 18.20 -9.83
CA ALA A 53 13.09 18.92 -11.10
C ALA A 53 14.07 18.21 -12.08
N TYR A 54 13.59 17.85 -13.26
CA TYR A 54 14.40 17.22 -14.32
C TYR A 54 14.36 18.03 -15.61
N GLN A 55 15.53 18.32 -16.20
CA GLN A 55 15.63 18.98 -17.50
C GLN A 55 15.57 17.95 -18.64
N ALA A 56 14.40 17.35 -18.86
CA ALA A 56 14.22 16.24 -19.81
C ALA A 56 14.63 16.56 -21.26
N ASN A 57 14.57 17.83 -21.66
CA ASN A 57 14.93 18.29 -22.99
C ASN A 57 16.45 18.33 -23.23
N GLN A 58 17.25 18.48 -22.17
CA GLN A 58 18.71 18.51 -22.27
C GLN A 58 19.34 17.12 -22.04
N MET A 59 18.55 16.15 -21.61
CA MET A 59 19.04 14.79 -21.35
C MET A 59 19.27 14.01 -22.65
N HIS A 60 20.50 13.52 -22.83
CA HIS A 60 20.79 12.52 -23.85
C HIS A 60 20.07 11.20 -23.57
N VAL A 61 19.86 10.36 -24.59
CA VAL A 61 19.08 9.10 -24.49
C VAL A 61 19.59 8.18 -23.37
N PHE A 62 20.91 8.03 -23.24
CA PHE A 62 21.50 7.24 -22.15
C PHE A 62 21.20 7.80 -20.75
N ALA A 63 21.19 9.13 -20.59
CA ALA A 63 20.81 9.76 -19.33
C ALA A 63 19.34 9.49 -19.00
N LYS A 64 18.45 9.58 -20.00
CA LYS A 64 17.02 9.24 -19.84
C LYS A 64 16.82 7.80 -19.37
N ILE A 65 17.53 6.85 -19.98
CA ILE A 65 17.47 5.43 -19.59
C ILE A 65 17.97 5.24 -18.16
N GLY A 66 19.10 5.86 -17.79
CA GLY A 66 19.63 5.80 -16.43
C GLY A 66 18.66 6.36 -15.39
N THR A 67 18.06 7.52 -15.66
CA THR A 67 17.04 8.13 -14.78
C THR A 67 15.80 7.25 -14.67
N PHE A 68 15.35 6.65 -15.78
CA PHE A 68 14.21 5.72 -15.75
C PHE A 68 14.44 4.55 -14.80
N PHE A 69 15.59 3.87 -14.90
CA PHE A 69 15.89 2.74 -14.01
C PHE A 69 16.10 3.16 -12.56
N ALA A 70 16.70 4.34 -12.32
CA ALA A 70 16.79 4.91 -10.98
C ALA A 70 15.39 5.17 -10.38
N LYS A 71 14.46 5.70 -11.18
CA LYS A 71 13.06 5.92 -10.77
C LYS A 71 12.28 4.64 -10.57
N LEU A 72 12.52 3.63 -11.40
CA LEU A 72 11.92 2.32 -11.19
C LEU A 72 12.38 1.72 -9.87
N GLY A 73 13.67 1.84 -9.54
CA GLY A 73 14.22 1.42 -8.25
C GLY A 73 13.56 2.15 -7.09
N GLU A 74 13.53 3.48 -7.14
CA GLU A 74 12.88 4.32 -6.14
C GLU A 74 11.39 3.97 -5.97
N PHE A 75 10.65 3.79 -7.07
CA PHE A 75 9.26 3.36 -7.03
C PHE A 75 9.08 1.98 -6.40
N LEU A 76 10.01 1.04 -6.61
CA LEU A 76 9.93 -0.30 -6.04
C LEU A 76 10.33 -0.37 -4.57
N THR A 77 11.20 0.53 -4.08
CA THR A 77 11.80 0.43 -2.74
C THR A 77 11.45 1.56 -1.77
N ALA A 78 11.04 2.72 -2.26
CA ALA A 78 10.72 3.87 -1.40
C ALA A 78 9.41 3.66 -0.62
N GLU A 79 9.22 4.48 0.40
CA GLU A 79 7.99 4.54 1.17
C GLU A 79 6.88 5.27 0.40
N PRO A 80 5.61 4.89 0.59
CA PRO A 80 4.47 5.61 0.02
C PRO A 80 4.35 7.00 0.65
N ARG A 81 3.94 7.97 -0.15
CA ARG A 81 3.71 9.38 0.20
C ARG A 81 2.31 9.80 -0.25
N GLU A 82 1.79 10.92 0.28
CA GLU A 82 0.49 11.48 -0.11
C GLU A 82 -0.66 10.45 -0.14
N ALA A 83 -0.93 9.82 1.01
CA ALA A 83 -1.99 8.81 1.16
C ALA A 83 -1.95 7.64 0.16
N ASN A 84 -0.74 7.20 -0.23
CA ASN A 84 -0.46 6.16 -1.24
C ASN A 84 -0.71 6.61 -2.69
N THR A 85 -0.87 7.91 -2.94
CA THR A 85 -1.01 8.47 -4.30
C THR A 85 0.35 8.69 -4.96
N GLU A 86 1.41 8.87 -4.15
CA GLU A 86 2.78 9.10 -4.60
C GLU A 86 3.78 8.24 -3.80
N GLY A 87 5.05 8.25 -4.19
CA GLY A 87 6.10 7.46 -3.52
C GLY A 87 6.23 6.02 -4.03
N GLY A 88 6.82 5.15 -3.21
CA GLY A 88 7.10 3.76 -3.59
C GLY A 88 6.04 2.74 -3.15
N ILE A 89 6.02 1.59 -3.83
CA ILE A 89 5.04 0.51 -3.64
C ILE A 89 5.56 -0.68 -2.81
N PHE A 90 6.75 -0.55 -2.22
CA PHE A 90 7.41 -1.62 -1.46
C PHE A 90 6.50 -2.23 -0.38
N PRO A 91 5.85 -1.45 0.51
CA PRO A 91 5.06 -2.02 1.59
C PRO A 91 3.84 -2.80 1.08
N ALA A 92 3.24 -2.38 -0.04
CA ALA A 92 2.09 -3.06 -0.65
C ALA A 92 2.49 -4.42 -1.25
N ILE A 93 3.61 -4.48 -1.98
CA ILE A 93 4.16 -5.75 -2.49
C ILE A 93 4.52 -6.67 -1.32
N PHE A 94 5.24 -6.15 -0.34
CA PHE A 94 5.65 -6.94 0.81
C PHE A 94 4.44 -7.49 1.57
N GLY A 95 3.43 -6.66 1.84
CA GLY A 95 2.21 -7.08 2.53
C GLY A 95 1.43 -8.16 1.78
N THR A 96 1.26 -8.02 0.47
CA THR A 96 0.57 -9.03 -0.36
C THR A 96 1.32 -10.36 -0.40
N VAL A 97 2.64 -10.33 -0.60
CA VAL A 97 3.49 -11.53 -0.59
C VAL A 97 3.45 -12.21 0.78
N MET A 98 3.59 -11.43 1.86
CA MET A 98 3.55 -11.95 3.22
C MET A 98 2.20 -12.59 3.53
N MET A 99 1.09 -11.95 3.14
CA MET A 99 -0.25 -12.50 3.33
C MET A 99 -0.42 -13.83 2.61
N VAL A 100 -0.04 -13.92 1.32
CA VAL A 100 -0.13 -15.17 0.56
C VAL A 100 0.75 -16.26 1.17
N LEU A 101 1.97 -15.92 1.59
CA LEU A 101 2.91 -16.88 2.18
C LEU A 101 2.40 -17.41 3.53
N LEU A 102 1.97 -16.51 4.42
CA LEU A 102 1.41 -16.90 5.71
C LEU A 102 0.16 -17.77 5.51
N MET A 103 -0.78 -17.35 4.66
CA MET A 103 -1.99 -18.12 4.39
C MET A 103 -1.66 -19.50 3.82
N SER A 104 -0.69 -19.60 2.92
CA SER A 104 -0.26 -20.89 2.36
C SER A 104 0.34 -21.78 3.45
N VAL A 105 1.27 -21.27 4.26
CA VAL A 105 1.90 -22.04 5.34
C VAL A 105 0.89 -22.57 6.35
N PHE A 106 -0.11 -21.75 6.72
CA PHE A 106 -1.14 -22.17 7.66
C PHE A 106 -2.17 -23.10 7.02
N VAL A 107 -2.68 -22.80 5.82
CA VAL A 107 -3.82 -23.53 5.21
C VAL A 107 -3.38 -24.83 4.52
N THR A 108 -2.22 -24.86 3.88
CA THR A 108 -1.76 -26.02 3.09
C THR A 108 -1.68 -27.31 3.92
N PRO A 109 -1.11 -27.35 5.15
CA PRO A 109 -1.06 -28.56 5.94
C PRO A 109 -2.45 -29.16 6.21
N PHE A 110 -3.43 -28.34 6.61
CA PHE A 110 -4.80 -28.81 6.85
C PHE A 110 -5.48 -29.26 5.55
N GLY A 111 -5.27 -28.54 4.44
CA GLY A 111 -5.79 -28.91 3.13
C GLY A 111 -5.27 -30.28 2.67
N VAL A 112 -3.97 -30.53 2.84
CA VAL A 112 -3.34 -31.82 2.50
C VAL A 112 -3.89 -32.95 3.38
N VAL A 113 -3.97 -32.75 4.70
CA VAL A 113 -4.52 -33.76 5.63
C VAL A 113 -5.98 -34.06 5.30
N ALA A 114 -6.81 -33.04 5.06
CA ALA A 114 -8.20 -33.22 4.68
C ALA A 114 -8.34 -33.98 3.36
N ALA A 115 -7.50 -33.68 2.35
CA ALA A 115 -7.50 -34.37 1.07
C ALA A 115 -7.12 -35.85 1.21
N VAL A 116 -6.09 -36.17 1.98
CA VAL A 116 -5.65 -37.55 2.25
C VAL A 116 -6.74 -38.31 3.01
N TYR A 117 -7.31 -37.72 4.06
CA TYR A 117 -8.39 -38.35 4.83
C TYR A 117 -9.61 -38.67 3.96
N LEU A 118 -10.06 -37.72 3.13
CA LEU A 118 -11.21 -37.90 2.25
C LEU A 118 -10.97 -38.93 1.14
N ARG A 119 -9.72 -39.15 0.76
CA ARG A 119 -9.35 -40.10 -0.30
C ARG A 119 -9.14 -41.52 0.22
N GLU A 120 -8.44 -41.67 1.34
CA GLU A 120 -7.96 -42.97 1.82
C GLU A 120 -8.85 -43.56 2.92
N TYR A 121 -9.35 -42.73 3.83
CA TYR A 121 -10.02 -43.20 5.05
C TYR A 121 -11.54 -42.97 5.03
N ALA A 122 -12.01 -41.96 4.31
CA ALA A 122 -13.43 -41.62 4.31
C ALA A 122 -14.26 -42.68 3.56
N ARG A 123 -15.14 -43.35 4.30
CA ARG A 123 -16.14 -44.24 3.72
C ARG A 123 -17.11 -43.46 2.84
N GLN A 124 -17.54 -44.09 1.75
CA GLN A 124 -18.58 -43.50 0.90
C GLN A 124 -19.90 -43.42 1.69
N GLY A 125 -20.42 -42.19 1.80
CA GLY A 125 -21.59 -41.90 2.61
C GLY A 125 -22.04 -40.45 2.46
N ILE A 126 -23.11 -40.08 3.16
CA ILE A 126 -23.73 -38.76 3.07
C ILE A 126 -22.73 -37.65 3.43
N VAL A 127 -21.93 -37.84 4.48
CA VAL A 127 -20.94 -36.87 4.96
C VAL A 127 -19.90 -36.55 3.87
N THR A 128 -19.26 -37.58 3.29
CA THR A 128 -18.24 -37.42 2.23
C THR A 128 -18.84 -36.78 0.98
N ARG A 129 -20.10 -37.10 0.65
CA ARG A 129 -20.82 -36.49 -0.48
C ARG A 129 -21.08 -35.00 -0.24
N THR A 130 -21.54 -34.63 0.96
CA THR A 130 -21.79 -33.23 1.32
C THR A 130 -20.50 -32.41 1.29
N ILE A 131 -19.40 -32.92 1.86
CA ILE A 131 -18.10 -32.23 1.85
C ILE A 131 -17.64 -31.98 0.41
N ARG A 132 -17.73 -32.98 -0.47
CA ARG A 132 -17.34 -32.84 -1.88
C ARG A 132 -18.17 -31.79 -2.62
N ILE A 133 -19.48 -31.74 -2.36
CA ILE A 133 -20.37 -30.70 -2.91
C ILE A 133 -19.96 -29.33 -2.38
N ALA A 134 -19.71 -29.19 -1.08
CA ALA A 134 -19.30 -27.92 -0.48
C ALA A 134 -17.97 -27.41 -1.06
N VAL A 135 -16.96 -28.27 -1.22
CA VAL A 135 -15.66 -27.90 -1.83
C VAL A 135 -15.83 -27.47 -3.29
N ASN A 136 -16.61 -28.22 -4.09
CA ASN A 136 -16.86 -27.85 -5.48
C ASN A 136 -17.61 -26.52 -5.60
N ASN A 137 -18.57 -26.25 -4.70
CA ASN A 137 -19.25 -24.95 -4.65
C ASN A 137 -18.28 -23.84 -4.26
N LEU A 138 -17.46 -24.04 -3.22
CA LEU A 138 -16.47 -23.05 -2.77
C LEU A 138 -15.49 -22.67 -3.88
N ALA A 139 -15.06 -23.64 -4.69
CA ALA A 139 -14.19 -23.39 -5.84
C ALA A 139 -14.90 -22.67 -7.00
N GLY A 140 -16.24 -22.75 -7.06
CA GLY A 140 -17.06 -22.16 -8.12
C GLY A 140 -17.68 -20.79 -7.78
N VAL A 141 -17.62 -20.35 -6.52
CA VAL A 141 -18.16 -19.04 -6.13
C VAL A 141 -17.23 -17.92 -6.66
N PRO A 142 -17.77 -16.90 -7.35
CA PRO A 142 -16.98 -15.77 -7.82
C PRO A 142 -16.36 -14.97 -6.67
N SER A 143 -15.13 -14.48 -6.86
CA SER A 143 -14.41 -13.68 -5.85
C SER A 143 -15.14 -12.41 -5.40
N ILE A 144 -15.94 -11.80 -6.29
CA ILE A 144 -16.76 -10.62 -5.96
C ILE A 144 -17.78 -10.95 -4.85
N VAL A 145 -18.34 -12.15 -4.85
CA VAL A 145 -19.31 -12.57 -3.82
C VAL A 145 -18.63 -12.68 -2.46
N TYR A 146 -17.40 -13.21 -2.42
CA TYR A 146 -16.61 -13.27 -1.18
C TYR A 146 -16.17 -11.91 -0.64
N GLY A 147 -16.14 -10.85 -1.48
CA GLY A 147 -15.70 -9.51 -1.07
C GLY A 147 -16.83 -8.57 -0.65
N VAL A 148 -18.09 -8.86 -0.97
CA VAL A 148 -19.25 -7.99 -0.71
C VAL A 148 -20.02 -8.39 0.57
N PHE A 149 -19.89 -9.65 1.00
CA PHE A 149 -20.47 -10.17 2.24
C PHE A 149 -19.41 -10.34 3.32
#